data_AF-A0A3C1NGN1-F1
#
_entry.id   AF-A0A3C1NGN1-F1
#
_cell.length_a   1.000
_cell.length_b   1.000
_cell.length_c   1.000
_cell.angle_alpha   90.00
_cell.angle_beta   90.00
_cell.angle_gamma   90.00
#
_symmetry.space_group_name_H-M   'P 1'
#
loop_
_entity.id
_entity.type
_entity.pdbx_description
1 polymer ?
#
loop_
_entity_poly.entity_id
_entity_poly.type
_entity_poly.pdbx_seq_one_letter_code
_entity_poly.pdbx_strand_id
1 'polypeptide(L)'
;MLRRAGLGLLVGAILMAPSVASAAPALVFEPYNGTVLYAEDPDAQWFPASLTKLMTAYVTFQALKAGPVSLDTKVVCSQKAKTQAPSKLGLPVGGAISLDVALKVLIVKSANDVAVMIAETVARSEEAFVARMNEAAQHLGMTRTTFTNVNGLPDERQVTTARDLAKLARAIIVEFPEHADLFSSIQVQVGKKTMRTHNSLLVSLPGADGMKTGFICESGFNVVASATRDGRKLVAVVLGEPSVASRNDRATDLLENGFKRYFWKSLFGTSIDGLAIQASLSDSPTHLRDSVCGAGRAKTTRRRSVRSKTKLRGR
;
A
#
# COMPACT_ATOMS: atom_id res chain seq x y z
N MET A 1 62.45 -42.53 -19.74
CA MET A 1 61.51 -42.37 -18.62
C MET A 1 61.03 -40.91 -18.57
N LEU A 2 59.87 -40.59 -19.14
CA LEU A 2 59.20 -39.29 -18.92
C LEU A 2 57.74 -39.58 -18.59
N ARG A 3 57.33 -39.33 -17.35
CA ARG A 3 55.92 -39.22 -16.94
C ARG A 3 55.67 -37.76 -16.63
N ARG A 4 54.98 -37.05 -17.52
CA ARG A 4 54.38 -35.75 -17.23
C ARG A 4 52.91 -35.98 -16.87
N ALA A 5 52.59 -35.73 -15.61
CA ALA A 5 51.22 -35.73 -15.10
C ALA A 5 50.49 -34.49 -15.64
N GLY A 6 49.39 -34.71 -16.37
CA GLY A 6 48.46 -33.66 -16.75
C GLY A 6 47.52 -33.36 -15.59
N LEU A 7 47.64 -32.17 -15.02
CA LEU A 7 46.73 -31.65 -14.01
C LEU A 7 45.47 -31.14 -14.72
N GLY A 8 44.36 -31.89 -14.62
CA GLY A 8 43.06 -31.47 -15.14
C GLY A 8 42.48 -30.36 -14.28
N LEU A 9 42.29 -29.17 -14.87
CA LEU A 9 41.60 -28.06 -14.23
C LEU A 9 40.08 -28.24 -14.45
N LEU A 10 39.38 -28.75 -13.43
CA LEU A 10 37.91 -28.76 -13.41
C LEU A 10 37.42 -27.37 -13.00
N VAL A 11 37.03 -26.56 -13.98
CA VAL A 11 36.29 -25.31 -13.74
C VAL A 11 34.84 -25.68 -13.44
N GLY A 12 34.47 -25.66 -12.16
CA GLY A 12 33.09 -25.81 -11.72
C GLY A 12 32.29 -24.56 -12.05
N ALA A 13 31.43 -24.63 -13.06
CA ALA A 13 30.43 -23.60 -13.32
C ALA A 13 29.42 -23.58 -12.17
N ILE A 14 29.49 -22.57 -11.31
CA ILE A 14 28.43 -22.28 -10.34
C ILE A 14 27.24 -21.74 -11.15
N LEU A 15 26.27 -22.61 -11.42
CA LEU A 15 24.95 -22.23 -11.89
C LEU A 15 24.27 -21.41 -10.79
N MET A 16 24.43 -20.08 -10.85
CA MET A 16 23.55 -19.15 -10.17
C MET A 16 22.15 -19.34 -10.77
N ALA A 17 21.30 -20.09 -10.08
CA ALA A 17 19.88 -20.12 -10.42
C ALA A 17 19.37 -18.68 -10.40
N PRO A 18 18.60 -18.23 -11.41
CA PRO A 18 18.02 -16.90 -11.38
C PRO A 18 17.18 -16.80 -10.10
N SER A 19 17.62 -15.95 -9.18
CA SER A 19 16.72 -15.49 -8.11
C SER A 19 15.55 -14.88 -8.84
N VAL A 20 14.35 -15.46 -8.69
CA VAL A 20 13.14 -14.85 -9.22
C VAL A 20 13.07 -13.50 -8.53
N ALA A 21 13.42 -12.44 -9.27
CA ALA A 21 13.39 -11.08 -8.75
C ALA A 21 11.96 -10.87 -8.23
N SER A 22 11.81 -10.76 -6.92
CA SER A 22 10.52 -10.46 -6.31
C SER A 22 10.19 -9.04 -6.75
N ALA A 23 9.27 -8.89 -7.71
CA ALA A 23 8.79 -7.59 -8.13
C ALA A 23 8.23 -6.89 -6.89
N ALA A 24 8.92 -5.85 -6.43
CA ALA A 24 8.51 -5.09 -5.27
C ALA A 24 8.66 -3.59 -5.57
N PRO A 25 7.78 -3.05 -6.44
CA PRO A 25 7.83 -1.66 -6.86
C PRO A 25 7.85 -0.72 -5.66
N ALA A 26 8.70 0.30 -5.74
CA ALA A 26 8.82 1.27 -4.67
C ALA A 26 9.14 2.68 -5.21
N LEU A 27 8.63 3.70 -4.51
CA LEU A 27 8.89 5.09 -4.83
C LEU A 27 8.91 5.93 -3.56
N VAL A 28 9.93 6.78 -3.40
CA VAL A 28 10.02 7.76 -2.31
C VAL A 28 10.07 9.15 -2.89
N PHE A 29 9.23 10.05 -2.39
CA PHE A 29 9.15 11.42 -2.87
C PHE A 29 8.79 12.41 -1.76
N GLU A 30 9.00 13.69 -2.04
CA GLU A 30 8.56 14.80 -1.23
C GLU A 30 7.28 15.41 -1.85
N PRO A 31 6.15 15.46 -1.12
CA PRO A 31 4.85 15.74 -1.73
C PRO A 31 4.68 17.19 -2.18
N TYR A 32 5.23 18.17 -1.44
CA TYR A 32 5.00 19.58 -1.74
C TYR A 32 5.72 20.06 -3.01
N ASN A 33 6.96 19.63 -3.23
CA ASN A 33 7.73 19.95 -4.44
C ASN A 33 7.69 18.84 -5.51
N GLY A 34 7.18 17.65 -5.17
CA GLY A 34 7.08 16.50 -6.08
C GLY A 34 8.41 15.80 -6.37
N THR A 35 9.50 16.16 -5.70
CA THR A 35 10.83 15.60 -5.97
C THR A 35 10.91 14.13 -5.58
N VAL A 36 11.34 13.29 -6.53
CA VAL A 36 11.58 11.86 -6.29
C VAL A 36 13.00 11.65 -5.74
N LEU A 37 13.09 10.92 -4.62
CA LEU A 37 14.33 10.58 -3.93
C LEU A 37 14.81 9.15 -4.22
N TYR A 38 13.86 8.28 -4.56
CA TYR A 38 14.07 6.86 -4.90
C TYR A 38 12.93 6.37 -5.79
N ALA A 39 13.23 5.53 -6.77
CA ALA A 39 12.25 4.80 -7.56
C ALA A 39 12.84 3.46 -8.00
N GLU A 40 12.00 2.42 -7.96
CA GLU A 40 12.29 1.06 -8.38
C GLU A 40 11.02 0.51 -9.02
N ASP A 41 11.08 0.22 -10.32
CA ASP A 41 9.95 -0.22 -11.16
C ASP A 41 8.65 0.58 -10.91
N PRO A 42 8.69 1.93 -10.87
CA PRO A 42 7.58 2.73 -10.40
C PRO A 42 6.34 2.64 -11.31
N ASP A 43 6.51 2.16 -12.56
CA ASP A 43 5.49 1.97 -13.58
C ASP A 43 5.01 0.51 -13.74
N ALA A 44 5.55 -0.42 -12.97
CA ALA A 44 5.09 -1.81 -12.98
C ALA A 44 3.65 -1.89 -12.50
N GLN A 45 2.80 -2.57 -13.28
CA GLN A 45 1.41 -2.78 -12.90
C GLN A 45 1.32 -3.66 -11.65
N TRP A 46 0.40 -3.31 -10.75
CA TRP A 46 0.18 -4.00 -9.49
C TRP A 46 -1.29 -4.00 -9.09
N PHE A 47 -1.72 -5.00 -8.33
CA PHE A 47 -3.04 -5.00 -7.70
C PHE A 47 -3.04 -4.07 -6.47
N PRO A 48 -3.87 -3.01 -6.42
CA PRO A 48 -3.82 -2.01 -5.35
C PRO A 48 -4.22 -2.57 -3.98
N ALA A 49 -5.06 -3.63 -3.95
CA ALA A 49 -5.75 -4.07 -2.74
C ALA A 49 -6.41 -2.88 -2.02
N SER A 50 -6.46 -2.89 -0.69
CA SER A 50 -7.05 -1.79 0.09
C SER A 50 -6.36 -0.41 -0.05
N LEU A 51 -5.27 -0.26 -0.82
CA LEU A 51 -4.77 1.07 -1.20
C LEU A 51 -5.79 1.83 -2.07
N THR A 52 -6.68 1.12 -2.78
CA THR A 52 -7.84 1.70 -3.49
C THR A 52 -8.65 2.68 -2.63
N LYS A 53 -8.73 2.44 -1.32
CA LYS A 53 -9.48 3.31 -0.39
C LYS A 53 -8.90 4.71 -0.24
N LEU A 54 -7.65 4.94 -0.66
CA LEU A 54 -7.10 6.29 -0.81
C LEU A 54 -7.88 7.06 -1.87
N MET A 55 -8.19 6.43 -3.00
CA MET A 55 -9.00 7.06 -4.06
C MET A 55 -10.44 7.25 -3.59
N THR A 56 -10.99 6.29 -2.85
CA THR A 56 -12.31 6.44 -2.23
C THR A 56 -12.37 7.63 -1.27
N ALA A 57 -11.35 7.82 -0.45
CA ALA A 57 -11.25 9.00 0.41
C ALA A 57 -11.10 10.29 -0.42
N TYR A 58 -10.20 10.30 -1.41
CA TYR A 58 -9.96 11.46 -2.28
C TYR A 58 -11.22 11.96 -3.01
N VAL A 59 -11.97 11.07 -3.67
CA VAL A 59 -13.25 11.42 -4.32
C VAL A 59 -14.29 11.90 -3.30
N THR A 60 -14.27 11.35 -2.09
CA THR A 60 -15.16 11.82 -1.00
C THR A 60 -14.76 13.20 -0.52
N PHE A 61 -13.47 13.52 -0.44
CA PHE A 61 -12.98 14.87 -0.08
C PHE A 61 -13.36 15.90 -1.14
N GLN A 62 -13.26 15.55 -2.43
CA GLN A 62 -13.77 16.39 -3.50
C GLN A 62 -15.27 16.69 -3.34
N ALA A 63 -16.07 15.68 -2.99
CA ALA A 63 -17.50 15.86 -2.73
C ALA A 63 -17.78 16.71 -1.47
N LEU A 64 -16.98 16.59 -0.41
CA LEU A 64 -17.09 17.45 0.77
C LEU A 64 -16.77 18.91 0.42
N LYS A 65 -15.69 19.13 -0.33
CA LYS A 65 -15.26 20.47 -0.77
C LYS A 65 -16.26 21.13 -1.72
N ALA A 66 -16.93 20.36 -2.56
CA ALA A 66 -17.97 20.84 -3.47
C ALA A 66 -19.32 21.13 -2.79
N GLY A 67 -19.54 20.63 -1.57
CA GLY A 67 -20.76 20.87 -0.78
C GLY A 67 -21.99 19.94 -0.95
N PRO A 68 -22.10 18.94 -1.84
CA PRO A 68 -23.27 18.06 -1.88
C PRO A 68 -23.41 17.14 -0.65
N VAL A 69 -22.34 16.97 0.13
CA VAL A 69 -22.32 16.21 1.40
C VAL A 69 -21.53 16.99 2.45
N SER A 70 -21.78 16.70 3.73
CA SER A 70 -21.01 17.22 4.86
C SER A 70 -20.53 16.06 5.74
N LEU A 71 -19.64 16.34 6.69
CA LEU A 71 -19.16 15.34 7.65
C LEU A 71 -20.29 14.73 8.49
N ASP A 72 -21.42 15.43 8.66
CA ASP A 72 -22.61 14.95 9.38
C ASP A 72 -23.58 14.14 8.53
N THR A 73 -23.38 14.10 7.20
CA THR A 73 -24.22 13.32 6.28
C THR A 73 -24.30 11.86 6.76
N LYS A 74 -25.53 11.35 6.86
CA LYS A 74 -25.77 9.96 7.28
C LYS A 74 -25.40 9.00 6.15
N VAL A 75 -24.48 8.09 6.46
CA VAL A 75 -24.04 7.01 5.58
C VAL A 75 -24.74 5.72 6.02
N VAL A 76 -25.61 5.19 5.17
CA VAL A 76 -26.50 4.07 5.50
C VAL A 76 -25.95 2.75 4.97
N CYS A 77 -26.04 1.69 5.77
CA CYS A 77 -25.63 0.34 5.39
C CYS A 77 -26.69 -0.31 4.50
N SER A 78 -26.39 -0.46 3.21
CA SER A 78 -27.22 -1.20 2.27
C SER A 78 -27.01 -2.72 2.39
N GLN A 79 -27.86 -3.50 1.70
CA GLN A 79 -27.64 -4.94 1.55
C GLN A 79 -26.30 -5.23 0.83
N LYS A 80 -25.93 -4.43 -0.17
CA LYS A 80 -24.67 -4.57 -0.92
C LYS A 80 -23.45 -4.32 -0.03
N ALA A 81 -23.51 -3.30 0.84
CA ALA A 81 -22.47 -3.03 1.82
C ALA A 81 -22.35 -4.18 2.83
N LYS A 82 -23.48 -4.70 3.33
CA LYS A 82 -23.50 -5.76 4.34
C LYS A 82 -22.81 -7.04 3.90
N THR A 83 -22.95 -7.40 2.62
CA THR A 83 -22.42 -8.65 2.05
C THR A 83 -20.93 -8.59 1.71
N GLN A 84 -20.29 -7.43 1.81
CA GLN A 84 -18.85 -7.31 1.56
C GLN A 84 -18.02 -8.23 2.47
N ALA A 85 -16.98 -8.82 1.90
CA ALA A 85 -16.00 -9.61 2.63
C ALA A 85 -15.27 -8.74 3.67
N PRO A 86 -14.87 -9.27 4.85
CA PRO A 86 -14.04 -8.54 5.81
C PRO A 86 -12.70 -8.10 5.20
N SER A 87 -12.03 -7.07 5.69
CA SER A 87 -12.31 -6.22 6.86
C SER A 87 -13.62 -5.43 6.76
N LYS A 88 -14.37 -5.29 7.85
CA LYS A 88 -15.66 -4.56 7.87
C LYS A 88 -16.05 -4.02 9.24
N LEU A 89 -16.93 -3.00 9.28
CA LEU A 89 -17.56 -2.49 10.50
C LEU A 89 -18.71 -3.41 10.96
N GLY A 90 -19.49 -3.90 10.01
CA GLY A 90 -20.51 -4.91 10.20
C GLY A 90 -21.85 -4.39 10.71
N LEU A 91 -22.24 -3.15 10.39
CA LEU A 91 -23.58 -2.62 10.71
C LEU A 91 -24.70 -3.52 10.14
N PRO A 92 -25.88 -3.61 10.77
CA PRO A 92 -27.05 -4.21 10.12
C PRO A 92 -27.52 -3.35 8.94
N VAL A 93 -28.28 -3.93 8.02
CA VAL A 93 -28.92 -3.16 6.93
C VAL A 93 -29.82 -2.08 7.53
N GLY A 94 -29.77 -0.87 6.97
CA GLY A 94 -30.46 0.32 7.50
C GLY A 94 -29.74 1.00 8.67
N GLY A 95 -28.73 0.35 9.29
CA GLY A 95 -27.86 0.99 10.27
C GLY A 95 -27.05 2.13 9.63
N ALA A 96 -26.80 3.21 10.36
CA ALA A 96 -26.15 4.40 9.82
C ALA A 96 -25.10 4.99 10.78
N ILE A 97 -24.12 5.68 10.20
CA ILE A 97 -23.08 6.47 10.89
C ILE A 97 -22.91 7.81 10.15
N SER A 98 -22.27 8.81 10.77
CA SER A 98 -21.90 10.04 10.05
C SER A 98 -20.77 9.77 9.05
N LEU A 99 -20.64 10.62 8.03
CA LEU A 99 -19.58 10.52 7.03
C LEU A 99 -18.18 10.69 7.66
N ASP A 100 -18.05 11.53 8.69
CA ASP A 100 -16.83 11.62 9.51
C ASP A 100 -16.42 10.26 10.09
N VAL A 101 -17.34 9.58 10.77
CA VAL A 101 -17.08 8.24 11.33
C VAL A 101 -16.81 7.23 10.22
N ALA A 102 -17.53 7.32 9.11
CA ALA A 102 -17.32 6.44 7.96
C ALA A 102 -15.91 6.59 7.39
N LEU A 103 -15.42 7.82 7.16
CA LEU A 103 -14.06 8.08 6.70
C LEU A 103 -13.02 7.53 7.69
N LYS A 104 -13.20 7.76 8.99
CA LYS A 104 -12.28 7.24 10.03
C LYS A 104 -12.23 5.71 10.00
N VAL A 105 -13.37 5.04 9.88
CA VAL A 105 -13.43 3.58 9.80
C VAL A 105 -12.87 3.05 8.46
N LEU A 106 -13.09 3.76 7.36
CA LEU A 106 -12.53 3.47 6.04
C LEU A 106 -11.00 3.44 6.08
N ILE A 107 -10.37 4.45 6.69
CA ILE A 107 -8.91 4.56 6.72
C ILE A 107 -8.31 3.68 7.81
N VAL A 108 -8.79 3.79 9.06
CA VAL A 108 -8.21 3.07 10.20
C VAL A 108 -8.47 1.57 10.09
N LYS A 109 -9.73 1.13 9.99
CA LYS A 109 -10.05 -0.30 9.95
C LYS A 109 -9.93 -0.90 8.55
N SER A 110 -9.81 -0.08 7.50
CA SER A 110 -9.82 -0.54 6.11
C SER A 110 -11.13 -1.28 5.74
N ALA A 111 -12.26 -0.82 6.27
CA ALA A 111 -13.54 -1.51 6.18
C ALA A 111 -14.13 -1.47 4.75
N ASN A 112 -14.42 -2.64 4.18
CA ASN A 112 -14.93 -2.82 2.81
C ASN A 112 -16.42 -2.45 2.68
N ASP A 113 -17.22 -2.80 3.69
CA ASP A 113 -18.62 -2.42 3.77
C ASP A 113 -18.77 -0.89 3.79
N VAL A 114 -17.99 -0.21 4.63
CA VAL A 114 -18.02 1.26 4.75
C VAL A 114 -17.62 1.96 3.45
N ALA A 115 -16.69 1.39 2.67
CA ALA A 115 -16.35 1.94 1.35
C ALA A 115 -17.56 1.94 0.40
N VAL A 116 -18.34 0.84 0.36
CA VAL A 116 -19.58 0.76 -0.43
C VAL A 116 -20.63 1.73 0.10
N MET A 117 -20.78 1.81 1.43
CA MET A 117 -21.73 2.76 2.06
C MET A 117 -21.42 4.21 1.67
N ILE A 118 -20.14 4.62 1.73
CA ILE A 118 -19.69 5.96 1.31
C ILE A 118 -20.01 6.17 -0.17
N ALA A 119 -19.69 5.19 -1.01
CA ALA A 119 -19.90 5.29 -2.46
C ALA A 119 -21.37 5.50 -2.83
N GLU A 120 -22.27 4.69 -2.26
CA GLU A 120 -23.71 4.81 -2.44
C GLU A 120 -24.25 6.14 -1.90
N THR A 121 -23.68 6.65 -0.81
CA THR A 121 -24.09 7.94 -0.23
C THR A 121 -23.65 9.13 -1.09
N VAL A 122 -22.41 9.14 -1.57
CA VAL A 122 -21.78 10.28 -2.27
C VAL A 122 -22.14 10.33 -3.76
N ALA A 123 -22.33 9.18 -4.41
CA ALA A 123 -22.56 9.08 -5.84
C ALA A 123 -23.85 8.33 -6.21
N ARG A 124 -24.72 8.02 -5.23
CA ARG A 124 -25.99 7.28 -5.37
C ARG A 124 -25.83 5.79 -5.71
N SER A 125 -24.74 5.38 -6.34
CA SER A 125 -24.39 3.97 -6.56
C SER A 125 -22.87 3.77 -6.54
N GLU A 126 -22.43 2.53 -6.31
CA GLU A 126 -21.02 2.18 -6.36
C GLU A 126 -20.43 2.37 -7.77
N GLU A 127 -21.20 2.04 -8.82
CA GLU A 127 -20.79 2.14 -10.21
C GLU A 127 -20.54 3.60 -10.60
N ALA A 128 -21.45 4.51 -10.20
CA ALA A 128 -21.27 5.94 -10.39
C ALA A 128 -20.07 6.48 -9.61
N PHE A 129 -19.80 5.93 -8.42
CA PHE A 129 -18.61 6.30 -7.65
C PHE A 129 -17.32 5.81 -8.32
N VAL A 130 -17.28 4.57 -8.83
CA VAL A 130 -16.13 4.02 -9.57
C VAL A 130 -15.85 4.82 -10.84
N ALA A 131 -16.89 5.31 -11.53
CA ALA A 131 -16.70 6.23 -12.66
C ALA A 131 -15.96 7.51 -12.22
N ARG A 132 -16.36 8.12 -11.10
CA ARG A 132 -15.66 9.28 -10.52
C ARG A 132 -14.23 8.96 -10.07
N MET A 133 -13.98 7.77 -9.54
CA MET A 133 -12.62 7.32 -9.18
C MET A 133 -11.70 7.28 -10.41
N ASN A 134 -12.20 6.78 -11.54
CA ASN A 134 -11.43 6.70 -12.78
C ASN A 134 -11.28 8.08 -13.45
N GLU A 135 -12.29 8.95 -13.37
CA GLU A 135 -12.18 10.35 -13.79
C GLU A 135 -11.12 11.10 -12.96
N ALA A 136 -11.14 10.93 -11.64
CA ALA A 136 -10.12 11.48 -10.75
C ALA A 136 -8.72 10.93 -11.07
N ALA A 137 -8.59 9.63 -11.35
CA ALA A 137 -7.33 9.03 -11.77
C ALA A 137 -6.79 9.67 -13.06
N GLN A 138 -7.65 9.87 -14.07
CA GLN A 138 -7.27 10.55 -15.31
C GLN A 138 -6.84 12.00 -15.06
N HIS A 139 -7.57 12.74 -14.24
CA HIS A 139 -7.23 14.13 -13.90
C HIS A 139 -5.87 14.25 -13.19
N LEU A 140 -5.55 13.27 -12.33
CA LEU A 140 -4.26 13.18 -11.65
C LEU A 140 -3.14 12.63 -12.53
N GLY A 141 -3.42 12.29 -13.80
CA GLY A 141 -2.45 11.68 -14.71
C GLY A 141 -2.00 10.29 -14.26
N MET A 142 -2.86 9.53 -13.56
CA MET A 142 -2.65 8.14 -13.17
C MET A 142 -2.95 7.20 -14.35
N THR A 143 -2.14 7.29 -15.41
CA THR A 143 -2.44 6.69 -16.73
C THR A 143 -2.33 5.17 -16.78
N ARG A 144 -1.82 4.53 -15.71
CA ARG A 144 -1.67 3.07 -15.59
C ARG A 144 -2.51 2.52 -14.44
N THR A 145 -3.59 3.22 -14.08
CA THR A 145 -4.51 2.85 -13.01
C THR A 145 -5.93 2.68 -13.53
N THR A 146 -6.57 1.59 -13.13
CA THR A 146 -7.99 1.32 -13.36
C THR A 146 -8.60 0.82 -12.06
N PHE A 147 -9.66 1.51 -11.60
CA PHE A 147 -10.47 1.06 -10.47
C PHE A 147 -11.73 0.35 -10.98
N THR A 148 -12.06 -0.79 -10.37
CA THR A 148 -13.31 -1.52 -10.70
C THR A 148 -14.27 -1.61 -9.52
N ASN A 149 -13.78 -1.33 -8.31
CA ASN A 149 -14.59 -1.27 -7.09
C ASN A 149 -14.00 -0.23 -6.13
N VAL A 150 -14.73 0.07 -5.06
CA VAL A 150 -14.41 1.16 -4.13
C VAL A 150 -13.55 0.72 -2.94
N ASN A 151 -13.22 -0.56 -2.83
CA ASN A 151 -12.63 -1.12 -1.62
C ASN A 151 -11.32 -1.88 -1.86
N GLY A 152 -10.98 -2.24 -3.09
CA GLY A 152 -9.77 -2.98 -3.39
C GLY A 152 -9.91 -4.51 -3.25
N LEU A 153 -11.14 -5.03 -3.17
CA LEU A 153 -11.35 -6.48 -3.27
C LEU A 153 -10.89 -6.99 -4.65
N PRO A 154 -10.48 -8.28 -4.75
CA PRO A 154 -9.87 -8.81 -5.97
C PRO A 154 -10.75 -8.66 -7.23
N ASP A 155 -10.15 -8.12 -8.28
CA ASP A 155 -10.63 -8.08 -9.67
C ASP A 155 -9.38 -7.94 -10.55
N GLU A 156 -9.22 -8.78 -11.57
CA GLU A 156 -8.01 -8.80 -12.41
C GLU A 156 -7.83 -7.52 -13.22
N ARG A 157 -8.92 -6.79 -13.49
CA ARG A 157 -8.87 -5.51 -14.22
C ARG A 157 -8.49 -4.34 -13.32
N GLN A 158 -8.50 -4.53 -12.00
CA GLN A 158 -8.19 -3.48 -11.05
C GLN A 158 -6.68 -3.39 -10.80
N VAL A 159 -6.04 -2.39 -11.39
CA VAL A 159 -4.60 -2.22 -11.40
C VAL A 159 -4.18 -0.80 -11.06
N THR A 160 -2.94 -0.64 -10.61
CA THR A 160 -2.29 0.64 -10.31
C THR A 160 -0.78 0.50 -10.51
N THR A 161 -0.03 1.58 -10.32
CA THR A 161 1.44 1.55 -10.20
C THR A 161 1.90 2.25 -8.92
N ALA A 162 3.19 2.12 -8.56
CA ALA A 162 3.75 2.88 -7.44
C ALA A 162 3.78 4.39 -7.73
N ARG A 163 4.05 4.77 -8.99
CA ARG A 163 3.97 6.16 -9.47
C ARG A 163 2.57 6.74 -9.32
N ASP A 164 1.55 6.02 -9.77
CA ASP A 164 0.18 6.53 -9.74
C ASP A 164 -0.32 6.69 -8.31
N LEU A 165 -0.01 5.74 -7.42
CA LEU A 165 -0.28 5.87 -5.99
C LEU A 165 0.47 7.04 -5.35
N ALA A 166 1.68 7.36 -5.82
CA ALA A 166 2.42 8.54 -5.37
C ALA A 166 1.72 9.84 -5.79
N LYS A 167 1.19 9.92 -7.03
CA LYS A 167 0.38 11.06 -7.47
C LYS A 167 -0.88 11.23 -6.62
N LEU A 168 -1.59 10.14 -6.36
CA LEU A 168 -2.77 10.15 -5.49
C LEU A 168 -2.44 10.58 -4.05
N ALA A 169 -1.37 10.03 -3.47
CA ALA A 169 -0.95 10.41 -2.12
C ALA A 169 -0.56 11.90 -2.05
N ARG A 170 0.14 12.40 -3.08
CA ARG A 170 0.46 13.82 -3.21
C ARG A 170 -0.80 14.67 -3.27
N ALA A 171 -1.76 14.32 -4.13
CA ALA A 171 -3.01 15.05 -4.28
C ALA A 171 -3.77 15.14 -2.95
N ILE A 172 -3.89 14.02 -2.22
CA ILE A 172 -4.50 14.02 -0.88
C ILE A 172 -3.78 14.97 0.08
N ILE A 173 -2.44 14.90 0.15
CA ILE A 173 -1.63 15.69 1.09
C ILE A 173 -1.69 17.20 0.78
N VAL A 174 -1.67 17.55 -0.51
CA VAL A 174 -1.56 18.94 -0.96
C VAL A 174 -2.92 19.62 -1.06
N GLU A 175 -3.94 18.92 -1.56
CA GLU A 175 -5.24 19.53 -1.84
C GLU A 175 -6.21 19.46 -0.65
N PHE A 176 -5.98 18.53 0.27
CA PHE A 176 -6.83 18.26 1.44
C PHE A 176 -6.05 18.14 2.77
N PRO A 177 -5.16 19.09 3.11
CA PRO A 177 -4.36 19.03 4.33
C PRO A 177 -5.21 19.00 5.62
N GLU A 178 -6.44 19.53 5.59
CA GLU A 178 -7.41 19.50 6.69
C GLU A 178 -7.85 18.08 7.10
N HIS A 179 -7.58 17.07 6.26
CA HIS A 179 -7.91 15.67 6.53
C HIS A 179 -6.69 14.85 6.99
N ALA A 180 -5.54 15.47 7.28
CA ALA A 180 -4.31 14.77 7.67
C ALA A 180 -4.49 13.85 8.90
N ASP A 181 -5.25 14.28 9.91
CA ASP A 181 -5.49 13.53 11.16
C ASP A 181 -6.15 12.16 10.93
N LEU A 182 -6.86 12.01 9.82
CA LEU A 182 -7.46 10.75 9.41
C LEU A 182 -6.41 9.66 9.23
N PHE A 183 -5.25 10.03 8.67
CA PHE A 183 -4.20 9.12 8.26
C PHE A 183 -3.19 8.83 9.38
N SER A 184 -3.05 9.74 10.36
CA SER A 184 -2.23 9.56 11.55
C SER A 184 -2.95 8.82 12.70
N SER A 185 -4.26 8.62 12.59
CA SER A 185 -5.08 7.95 13.60
C SER A 185 -4.74 6.46 13.76
N ILE A 186 -4.32 6.07 14.97
CA ILE A 186 -3.98 4.67 15.29
C ILE A 186 -5.20 3.80 15.65
N GLN A 187 -6.31 4.43 16.02
CA GLN A 187 -7.56 3.74 16.35
C GLN A 187 -8.77 4.66 16.13
N VAL A 188 -9.95 4.05 15.98
CA VAL A 188 -11.24 4.72 15.93
C VAL A 188 -12.23 3.98 16.81
N GLN A 189 -13.04 4.73 17.56
CA GLN A 189 -14.11 4.18 18.39
C GLN A 189 -15.46 4.40 17.71
N VAL A 190 -16.26 3.34 17.60
CA VAL A 190 -17.64 3.38 17.09
C VAL A 190 -18.55 2.71 18.11
N GLY A 191 -19.30 3.54 18.85
CA GLY A 191 -20.03 3.08 20.04
C GLY A 191 -19.08 2.41 21.03
N LYS A 192 -19.34 1.14 21.36
CA LYS A 192 -18.49 0.34 22.27
C LYS A 192 -17.33 -0.38 21.59
N LYS A 193 -17.20 -0.30 20.26
CA LYS A 193 -16.16 -1.01 19.50
C LYS A 193 -14.96 -0.11 19.23
N THR A 194 -13.78 -0.52 19.67
CA THR A 194 -12.51 0.11 19.28
C THR A 194 -11.87 -0.69 18.16
N MET A 195 -11.55 -0.02 17.06
CA MET A 195 -10.90 -0.59 15.88
C MET A 195 -9.53 0.02 15.71
N ARG A 196 -8.51 -0.82 15.55
CA ARG A 196 -7.12 -0.38 15.39
C ARG A 196 -6.71 -0.33 13.92
N THR A 197 -5.76 0.54 13.63
CA THR A 197 -5.11 0.65 12.33
C THR A 197 -4.36 -0.63 11.98
N HIS A 198 -4.28 -0.92 10.68
CA HIS A 198 -3.38 -1.94 10.13
C HIS A 198 -1.97 -1.38 9.85
N ASN A 199 -1.79 -0.06 9.94
CA ASN A 199 -0.52 0.61 9.72
C ASN A 199 0.28 0.72 11.04
N SER A 200 1.07 -0.31 11.35
CA SER A 200 1.91 -0.30 12.55
C SER A 200 3.06 0.70 12.48
N LEU A 201 3.39 1.25 11.30
CA LEU A 201 4.42 2.29 11.16
C LEU A 201 4.05 3.56 11.94
N LEU A 202 2.76 3.86 12.11
CA LEU A 202 2.30 4.98 12.93
C LEU A 202 2.75 4.89 14.40
N VAL A 203 3.13 3.70 14.86
CA VAL A 203 3.66 3.47 16.21
C VAL A 203 5.17 3.22 16.18
N SER A 204 5.68 2.51 15.17
CA SER A 204 7.07 2.06 15.15
C SER A 204 8.05 3.02 14.48
N LEU A 205 7.59 3.93 13.61
CA LEU A 205 8.44 4.84 12.85
C LEU A 205 8.30 6.28 13.38
N PRO A 206 9.37 6.89 13.94
CA PRO A 206 9.32 8.27 14.39
C PRO A 206 8.93 9.24 13.27
N GLY A 207 7.92 10.07 13.56
CA GLY A 207 7.37 11.05 12.63
C GLY A 207 6.35 10.48 11.63
N ALA A 208 6.02 9.18 11.69
CA ALA A 208 5.03 8.60 10.80
C ALA A 208 3.63 9.20 11.02
N ASP A 209 2.98 9.58 9.93
CA ASP A 209 1.70 10.29 9.94
C ASP A 209 0.73 9.83 8.84
N GLY A 210 1.02 8.70 8.20
CA GLY A 210 0.12 8.10 7.22
C GLY A 210 0.69 6.88 6.48
N MET A 211 0.05 6.42 5.41
CA MET A 211 -1.33 6.74 5.04
C MET A 211 -2.20 5.49 5.04
N LYS A 212 -1.84 4.47 4.24
CA LYS A 212 -2.71 3.30 4.06
C LYS A 212 -1.93 2.04 3.72
N THR A 213 -2.35 0.92 4.30
CA THR A 213 -1.88 -0.42 3.93
C THR A 213 -2.87 -1.15 3.02
N GLY A 214 -2.38 -2.07 2.20
CA GLY A 214 -3.16 -2.97 1.35
C GLY A 214 -2.65 -4.41 1.41
N PHE A 215 -3.56 -5.37 1.32
CA PHE A 215 -3.21 -6.79 1.20
C PHE A 215 -4.35 -7.55 0.51
N ILE A 216 -3.99 -8.29 -0.53
CA ILE A 216 -4.69 -9.50 -1.00
C ILE A 216 -3.60 -10.53 -1.33
N CYS A 217 -3.97 -11.80 -1.44
CA CYS A 217 -2.98 -12.85 -1.71
C CYS A 217 -2.21 -12.58 -3.01
N GLU A 218 -2.89 -12.08 -4.03
CA GLU A 218 -2.35 -11.78 -5.36
C GLU A 218 -1.34 -10.62 -5.33
N SER A 219 -1.47 -9.67 -4.40
CA SER A 219 -0.69 -8.43 -4.39
C SER A 219 0.43 -8.40 -3.36
N GLY A 220 0.47 -9.36 -2.43
CA GLY A 220 1.35 -9.29 -1.27
C GLY A 220 0.95 -8.17 -0.31
N PHE A 221 1.91 -7.72 0.49
CA PHE A 221 1.72 -6.70 1.53
C PHE A 221 2.19 -5.34 1.01
N ASN A 222 1.25 -4.39 0.89
CA ASN A 222 1.48 -3.07 0.30
C ASN A 222 1.30 -1.96 1.34
N VAL A 223 1.97 -0.82 1.15
CA VAL A 223 1.78 0.40 1.95
C VAL A 223 2.10 1.66 1.15
N VAL A 224 1.28 2.69 1.35
CA VAL A 224 1.67 4.10 1.14
C VAL A 224 1.87 4.67 2.53
N ALA A 225 3.12 4.96 2.89
CA ALA A 225 3.53 5.48 4.20
C ALA A 225 4.00 6.92 4.07
N SER A 226 3.73 7.75 5.07
CA SER A 226 4.27 9.11 5.15
C SER A 226 4.85 9.38 6.52
N ALA A 227 5.86 10.23 6.55
CA ALA A 227 6.47 10.72 7.78
C ALA A 227 6.89 12.18 7.64
N THR A 228 6.88 12.92 8.76
CA THR A 228 7.33 14.31 8.85
C THR A 228 8.41 14.45 9.92
N ARG A 229 9.53 15.07 9.58
CA ARG A 229 10.64 15.39 10.50
C ARG A 229 11.20 16.76 10.18
N ASP A 230 11.38 17.60 11.21
CA ASP A 230 11.96 18.94 11.08
C ASP A 230 11.29 19.78 9.98
N GLY A 231 9.96 19.69 9.87
CA GLY A 231 9.16 20.41 8.87
C GLY A 231 9.17 19.80 7.45
N ARG A 232 9.97 18.76 7.20
CA ARG A 232 10.03 18.06 5.91
C ARG A 232 9.18 16.80 5.94
N LYS A 233 8.29 16.64 4.96
CA LYS A 233 7.43 15.46 4.79
C LYS A 233 7.94 14.59 3.64
N LEU A 234 8.02 13.27 3.86
CA LEU A 234 8.32 12.29 2.83
C LEU A 234 7.22 11.25 2.75
N VAL A 235 7.03 10.70 1.56
CA VAL A 235 6.08 9.61 1.29
C VAL A 235 6.82 8.47 0.61
N ALA A 236 6.58 7.25 1.07
CA ALA A 236 7.07 6.01 0.47
C ALA A 236 5.89 5.13 0.04
N VAL A 237 5.88 4.75 -1.23
CA VAL A 237 5.02 3.71 -1.78
C VAL A 237 5.84 2.43 -1.86
N VAL A 238 5.34 1.34 -1.28
CA VAL A 238 5.98 0.01 -1.29
C VAL A 238 4.93 -1.04 -1.61
N LEU A 239 5.16 -1.82 -2.67
CA LEU A 239 4.24 -2.83 -3.16
C LEU A 239 4.91 -4.22 -3.16
N GLY A 240 4.11 -5.27 -2.97
CA GLY A 240 4.53 -6.64 -3.25
C GLY A 240 5.38 -7.35 -2.20
N GLU A 241 5.45 -6.83 -0.98
CA GLU A 241 6.28 -7.44 0.06
C GLU A 241 5.66 -8.75 0.59
N PRO A 242 6.46 -9.78 0.94
CA PRO A 242 5.92 -11.10 1.29
C PRO A 242 5.34 -11.17 2.71
N SER A 243 5.55 -10.16 3.55
CA SER A 243 5.06 -10.12 4.93
C SER A 243 4.83 -8.70 5.43
N VAL A 244 4.04 -8.56 6.52
CA VAL A 244 3.89 -7.28 7.23
C VAL A 244 5.24 -6.74 7.71
N ALA A 245 6.11 -7.62 8.22
CA ALA A 245 7.43 -7.24 8.74
C ALA A 245 8.31 -6.67 7.63
N SER A 246 8.53 -7.43 6.55
CA SER A 246 9.37 -6.99 5.42
C SER A 246 8.84 -5.72 4.76
N ARG A 247 7.51 -5.57 4.64
CA ARG A 247 6.88 -4.34 4.19
C ARG A 247 7.22 -3.13 5.06
N ASN A 248 7.12 -3.29 6.38
CA ASN A 248 7.41 -2.20 7.31
C ASN A 248 8.91 -1.87 7.35
N ASP A 249 9.77 -2.88 7.31
CA ASP A 249 11.22 -2.72 7.29
C ASP A 249 11.62 -1.95 6.03
N ARG A 250 11.13 -2.37 4.85
CA ARG A 250 11.39 -1.68 3.58
C ARG A 250 10.90 -0.25 3.57
N ALA A 251 9.67 0.01 4.04
CA ALA A 251 9.13 1.36 4.11
C ALA A 251 9.94 2.25 5.08
N THR A 252 10.36 1.70 6.22
CA THR A 252 11.20 2.38 7.21
C THR A 252 12.56 2.73 6.59
N ASP A 253 13.26 1.75 6.02
CA ASP A 253 14.56 1.95 5.40
C ASP A 253 14.52 3.01 4.29
N LEU A 254 13.49 2.97 3.45
CA LEU A 254 13.29 3.93 2.37
C LEU A 254 13.07 5.36 2.89
N LEU A 255 12.22 5.53 3.91
CA LEU A 255 11.97 6.83 4.52
C LEU A 255 13.19 7.36 5.27
N GLU A 256 13.85 6.51 6.08
CA GLU A 256 15.08 6.86 6.80
C GLU A 256 16.20 7.30 5.85
N ASN A 257 16.39 6.58 4.74
CA ASN A 257 17.34 6.96 3.72
C ASN A 257 16.92 8.25 2.99
N GLY A 258 15.63 8.47 2.78
CA GLY A 258 15.10 9.71 2.23
C GLY A 258 15.39 10.94 3.10
N PHE A 259 15.26 10.80 4.42
CA PHE A 259 15.59 11.87 5.38
C PHE A 259 17.10 12.12 5.50
N LYS A 260 17.94 11.08 5.41
CA LYS A 260 19.41 11.22 5.41
C LYS A 260 19.95 11.89 4.15
N ARG A 261 19.27 11.74 3.00
CA ARG A 261 19.70 12.31 1.72
C ARG A 261 19.42 13.82 1.73
N TYR A 262 20.50 14.58 1.88
CA TYR A 262 20.52 16.03 1.95
C TYR A 262 20.02 16.71 0.66
N PHE A 263 19.50 17.92 0.89
CA PHE A 263 19.05 19.02 0.02
C PHE A 263 19.48 19.01 -1.46
N TRP A 264 20.68 18.57 -1.84
CA TRP A 264 21.15 18.66 -3.23
C TRP A 264 20.32 17.83 -4.22
N LYS A 265 19.80 16.66 -3.83
CA LYS A 265 18.86 15.91 -4.68
C LYS A 265 17.49 16.58 -4.74
N SER A 266 17.12 17.41 -3.77
CA SER A 266 15.90 18.22 -3.85
C SER A 266 16.05 19.38 -4.83
N LEU A 267 17.27 19.89 -5.04
CA LEU A 267 17.55 20.99 -5.97
C LEU A 267 17.59 20.57 -7.45
N PHE A 268 17.98 19.32 -7.73
CA PHE A 268 18.12 18.80 -9.10
C PHE A 268 17.29 17.54 -9.35
N GLY A 269 16.41 17.18 -8.41
CA GLY A 269 15.65 15.95 -8.45
C GLY A 269 14.51 16.02 -9.43
N THR A 270 14.31 14.92 -10.16
CA THR A 270 13.19 14.76 -11.08
C THR A 270 11.87 14.69 -10.31
N SER A 271 10.83 15.36 -10.80
CA SER A 271 9.49 15.26 -10.24
C SER A 271 8.83 13.91 -10.54
N ILE A 272 7.73 13.58 -9.85
CA ILE A 272 6.93 12.37 -10.13
C ILE A 272 6.55 12.28 -11.61
N ASP A 273 6.19 13.39 -12.24
CA ASP A 273 5.80 13.45 -13.66
C ASP A 273 6.99 13.52 -14.62
N GLY A 274 8.17 13.96 -14.15
CA GLY A 274 9.37 14.08 -14.98
C GLY A 274 10.21 12.80 -15.10
N LEU A 275 9.94 11.79 -14.29
CA LEU A 275 10.67 10.51 -14.37
C LEU A 275 10.38 9.87 -15.73
N ALA A 276 11.43 9.42 -16.41
CA ALA A 276 11.28 8.62 -17.62
C ALA A 276 10.37 7.41 -17.32
N ILE A 277 9.39 7.19 -18.19
CA ILE A 277 8.56 5.98 -18.15
C ILE A 277 9.51 4.81 -18.33
N GLN A 278 9.59 3.95 -17.31
CA GLN A 278 10.34 2.71 -17.45
C GLN A 278 9.45 1.74 -18.22
N ALA A 279 9.96 1.20 -19.33
CA ALA A 279 9.29 0.10 -20.02
C ALA A 279 9.20 -1.07 -19.02
N SER A 280 8.02 -1.30 -18.44
CA SER A 280 7.84 -2.41 -17.53
C SER A 280 7.99 -3.70 -18.34
N LEU A 281 8.80 -4.64 -17.83
CA LEU A 281 9.03 -5.93 -18.47
C LEU A 281 7.75 -6.79 -18.60
N SER A 282 6.65 -6.37 -17.97
CA SER A 282 5.33 -7.02 -17.99
C SER A 282 4.23 -5.95 -17.96
N ASP A 283 3.27 -6.04 -18.90
CA ASP A 283 2.03 -5.25 -18.90
C ASP A 283 0.92 -5.88 -18.04
N SER A 284 1.27 -6.79 -17.14
CA SER A 284 0.32 -7.39 -16.20
C SER A 284 0.93 -7.53 -14.80
N PRO A 285 0.12 -7.39 -13.74
CA PRO A 285 0.60 -7.55 -12.37
C PRO A 285 1.21 -8.92 -12.11
N THR A 286 2.28 -8.95 -11.29
CA THR A 286 2.81 -10.21 -10.78
C THR A 286 1.85 -10.79 -9.75
N HIS A 287 1.49 -12.07 -9.88
CA HIS A 287 0.62 -12.77 -8.94
C HIS A 287 1.43 -13.39 -7.79
N LEU A 288 1.23 -12.92 -6.57
CA LEU A 288 1.93 -13.40 -5.37
C LEU A 288 1.16 -14.44 -4.55
N ARG A 289 0.01 -14.93 -5.02
CA ARG A 289 -0.87 -15.81 -4.23
C ARG A 289 -0.15 -17.04 -3.70
N ASP A 290 0.61 -17.74 -4.54
CA ASP A 290 1.26 -18.99 -4.14
C ASP A 290 2.43 -18.77 -3.18
N SER A 291 3.17 -17.67 -3.33
CA SER A 291 4.30 -17.34 -2.46
C SER A 291 3.86 -16.76 -1.11
N VAL A 292 2.71 -16.07 -1.07
CA VAL A 292 2.21 -15.34 0.11
C VAL A 292 1.18 -16.15 0.90
N CYS A 293 0.22 -16.76 0.20
CA CYS A 293 -0.92 -17.50 0.77
C CYS A 293 -0.94 -18.99 0.43
N GLY A 294 0.00 -19.49 -0.40
CA GLY A 294 0.04 -20.89 -0.78
C GLY A 294 0.31 -21.83 0.41
N ALA A 295 -0.13 -23.08 0.29
CA ALA A 295 -0.08 -24.10 1.33
C ALA A 295 1.34 -24.48 1.82
N GLY A 296 2.40 -23.97 1.17
CA GLY A 296 3.81 -24.28 1.45
C GLY A 296 4.42 -23.56 2.66
N ARG A 297 3.83 -22.47 3.17
CA ARG A 297 4.40 -21.70 4.29
C ARG A 297 4.37 -22.43 5.65
N ALA A 298 3.52 -23.45 5.80
CA ALA A 298 3.40 -24.20 7.04
C ALA A 298 4.58 -25.15 7.33
N LYS A 299 5.49 -25.42 6.37
CA LYS A 299 6.52 -26.46 6.50
C LYS A 299 7.94 -25.96 6.81
N THR A 300 8.25 -24.67 6.64
CA THR A 300 9.64 -24.15 6.76
C THR A 300 10.03 -23.65 8.16
N THR A 301 9.09 -23.44 9.07
CA THR A 301 9.40 -23.04 10.47
C THR A 301 9.75 -24.21 11.40
N ARG A 302 9.57 -25.47 10.99
CA ARG A 302 9.74 -26.63 11.89
C ARG A 302 11.12 -27.30 11.87
N ARG A 303 12.10 -26.81 11.08
CA ARG A 303 13.41 -27.46 10.92
C ARG A 303 14.61 -26.78 11.59
N ARG A 304 14.41 -25.72 12.38
CA ARG A 304 15.52 -24.95 12.98
C ARG A 304 15.68 -25.05 14.51
N SER A 305 15.06 -26.04 15.18
CA SER A 305 15.20 -26.23 16.65
C SER A 305 15.69 -27.61 17.11
N VAL A 306 16.56 -28.29 16.35
CA VAL A 306 17.27 -29.48 16.88
C VAL A 306 18.75 -29.43 16.48
N ARG A 307 19.51 -28.54 17.11
CA ARG A 307 20.96 -28.72 17.31
C ARG A 307 21.47 -27.77 18.39
N SER A 308 21.35 -28.20 19.65
CA SER A 308 22.23 -27.79 20.75
C SER A 308 21.84 -28.56 22.02
N LYS A 309 22.38 -29.77 22.18
CA LYS A 309 22.67 -30.34 23.50
C LYS A 309 23.96 -31.14 23.38
N THR A 310 25.07 -30.42 23.41
CA THR A 310 26.37 -30.96 23.77
C THR A 310 26.90 -30.10 24.89
N LYS A 311 26.83 -30.59 26.14
CA LYS A 311 27.90 -30.50 27.14
C LYS A 311 27.48 -31.08 28.50
N LEU A 312 28.30 -32.04 28.95
CA LEU A 312 28.92 -32.18 30.28
C LEU A 312 28.06 -32.35 31.53
N ARG A 313 28.16 -33.56 32.11
CA ARG A 313 28.33 -33.95 33.53
C ARG A 313 28.70 -35.45 33.45
N GLY A 314 29.79 -36.00 33.96
CA GLY A 314 30.61 -35.68 35.12
C GLY A 314 30.67 -36.96 35.97
N ARG A 315 31.70 -37.80 35.74
CA ARG A 315 32.39 -38.72 36.67
C ARG A 315 33.41 -39.54 35.89
#